data_AF-A0A479ZZC3-F1
#
_entry.id   AF-A0A479ZZC3-F1
#
_cell.length_a   1.000
_cell.length_b   1.000
_cell.length_c   1.000
_cell.angle_alpha   90.00
_cell.angle_beta   90.00
_cell.angle_gamma   90.00
#
_symmetry.space_group_name_H-M   'P 1'
#
loop_
_entity.id
_entity.type
_entity.pdbx_description
1 polymer ?
#
loop_
_entity_poly.entity_id
_entity_poly.type
_entity_poly.pdbx_seq_one_letter_code
_entity_poly.pdbx_strand_id
1 'polypeptide(L)'
;MRNWFLKTINESSATTLVLVIPLLFEAGLENLVGEIWVVSCSEAQQKQRLIQRNNLTNEQAAARIHSQLPLSEKIARADFVLDNSSTLESLLQQIDKVMKI
;
A
#
# COMPACT_ATOMS: atom_id res chain seq x y z
N MET A 1 7.88 13.64 -9.18
CA MET A 1 7.68 12.28 -8.62
C MET A 1 7.66 11.21 -9.70
N ARG A 2 6.73 11.24 -10.68
CA ARG A 2 6.67 10.27 -11.80
C ARG A 2 8.02 10.04 -12.52
N ASN A 3 8.71 11.11 -12.91
CA ASN A 3 9.98 11.01 -13.65
C ASN A 3 11.07 10.29 -12.85
N TRP A 4 11.04 10.39 -11.52
CA TRP A 4 11.99 9.67 -10.67
C TRP A 4 11.74 8.17 -10.71
N PHE A 5 10.48 7.74 -10.60
CA PHE A 5 10.11 6.33 -10.76
C PHE A 5 10.49 5.78 -12.13
N LEU A 6 10.16 6.49 -13.21
CA LEU A 6 10.52 6.07 -14.57
C LEU A 6 12.03 5.93 -14.76
N LYS A 7 12.81 6.88 -14.21
CA LYS A 7 14.26 6.79 -14.23
C LYS A 7 14.75 5.54 -13.50
N THR A 8 14.28 5.30 -12.28
CA THR A 8 14.68 4.13 -11.48
C THR A 8 14.27 2.81 -12.13
N ILE A 9 13.09 2.73 -12.73
CA ILE A 9 12.63 1.55 -13.47
C ILE A 9 13.56 1.28 -14.65
N ASN A 10 13.89 2.31 -15.44
CA ASN A 10 14.74 2.15 -16.63
C ASN A 10 16.21 1.85 -16.29
N GLU A 11 16.71 2.30 -15.14
CA GLU A 11 18.10 2.08 -14.70
C GLU A 11 18.30 0.76 -13.95
N SER A 12 17.22 0.09 -13.54
CA SER A 12 17.33 -1.17 -12.81
C SER A 12 17.56 -2.36 -13.75
N SER A 13 18.42 -3.28 -13.32
CA SER A 13 18.59 -4.60 -13.95
C SER A 13 17.77 -5.70 -13.27
N ALA A 14 16.99 -5.36 -12.24
CA ALA A 14 16.15 -6.32 -11.54
C ALA A 14 14.99 -6.80 -12.43
N THR A 15 14.66 -8.08 -12.35
CA THR A 15 13.50 -8.65 -13.05
C THR A 15 12.18 -8.23 -12.44
N THR A 16 12.18 -7.90 -11.14
CA THR A 16 11.00 -7.48 -10.37
C THR A 16 11.34 -6.29 -9.49
N LEU A 17 10.49 -5.26 -9.53
CA LEU A 17 10.61 -4.06 -8.68
C LEU A 17 9.33 -3.87 -7.87
N VAL A 18 9.50 -3.61 -6.57
CA VAL A 18 8.38 -3.27 -5.67
C VAL A 18 8.36 -1.77 -5.43
N LEU A 19 7.29 -1.11 -5.89
CA LEU A 19 7.12 0.33 -5.79
C LEU A 19 6.13 0.67 -4.66
N VAL A 20 6.64 1.20 -3.55
CA VAL A 20 5.81 1.58 -2.40
C VAL A 20 5.29 3.00 -2.58
N ILE A 21 4.03 3.13 -3.03
CA ILE A 21 3.41 4.42 -3.36
C ILE A 21 2.11 4.61 -2.56
N PRO A 22 2.12 5.38 -1.45
CA PRO A 22 0.93 5.57 -0.61
C PRO A 22 -0.29 6.18 -1.33
N LEU A 23 -0.03 7.04 -2.32
CA LEU A 23 -1.02 7.79 -3.09
C LEU A 23 -1.08 7.31 -4.54
N LEU A 24 -0.88 6.01 -4.79
CA LEU A 24 -0.79 5.43 -6.14
C LEU A 24 -1.97 5.87 -7.03
N PHE A 25 -3.19 5.66 -6.53
CA PHE A 25 -4.43 5.95 -7.23
C PHE A 25 -4.73 7.44 -7.30
N GLU A 26 -4.54 8.16 -6.19
CA GLU A 26 -4.78 9.59 -6.09
C GLU A 26 -3.87 10.40 -7.03
N ALA A 27 -2.67 9.87 -7.31
CA ALA A 27 -1.70 10.48 -8.21
C ALA A 27 -1.81 10.00 -9.67
N GLY A 28 -2.73 9.08 -10.00
CA GLY A 28 -2.87 8.56 -11.36
C GLY A 28 -1.63 7.80 -11.86
N LEU A 29 -0.96 7.06 -10.97
CA LEU A 29 0.31 6.39 -11.23
C LEU A 29 0.17 4.89 -11.48
N GLU A 30 -1.05 4.37 -11.58
CA GLU A 30 -1.34 2.94 -11.81
C GLU A 30 -0.62 2.43 -13.07
N ASN A 31 -0.51 3.26 -14.11
CA ASN A 31 0.18 2.89 -15.36
C ASN A 31 1.71 2.76 -15.24
N LEU A 32 2.31 2.99 -14.07
CA LEU A 32 3.73 2.74 -13.82
C LEU A 32 4.00 1.28 -13.44
N VAL A 33 2.98 0.52 -13.06
CA VAL A 33 3.13 -0.83 -12.52
C VAL A 33 2.35 -1.83 -13.36
N GLY A 34 2.84 -3.08 -13.40
CA GLY A 34 2.13 -4.19 -14.04
C GLY A 34 1.13 -4.88 -13.10
N GLU A 35 1.29 -4.70 -11.79
CA GLU A 35 0.50 -5.37 -10.76
C GLU A 35 0.41 -4.49 -9.51
N ILE A 36 -0.77 -4.42 -8.90
CA ILE A 36 -1.10 -3.56 -7.77
C ILE A 36 -1.48 -4.40 -6.56
N TRP A 37 -0.69 -4.27 -5.50
CA TRP A 37 -0.93 -4.94 -4.22
C TRP A 37 -1.41 -3.94 -3.19
N VAL A 38 -2.56 -4.21 -2.58
CA VAL A 38 -3.10 -3.40 -1.49
C VAL A 38 -2.99 -4.17 -0.19
N VAL A 39 -2.27 -3.58 0.77
CA VAL A 39 -2.23 -4.08 2.15
C VAL A 39 -3.38 -3.46 2.93
N SER A 40 -4.32 -4.29 3.39
CA SER A 40 -5.50 -3.86 4.13
C SER A 40 -5.40 -4.19 5.62
N CYS A 41 -6.11 -3.42 6.43
CA CYS A 41 -6.48 -3.79 7.80
C CYS A 41 -7.78 -3.04 8.15
N SER A 42 -8.39 -3.37 9.29
CA SER A 42 -9.54 -2.59 9.77
C SER A 42 -9.15 -1.12 10.02
N GLU A 43 -10.11 -0.21 9.82
CA GLU A 43 -9.90 1.23 10.06
C GLU A 43 -9.47 1.52 11.51
N ALA A 44 -10.05 0.80 12.48
CA ALA A 44 -9.67 0.90 13.88
C ALA A 44 -8.18 0.55 14.11
N GLN A 45 -7.71 -0.55 13.50
CA GLN A 45 -6.31 -0.95 13.57
C GLN A 45 -5.39 0.03 12.84
N GLN A 46 -5.80 0.53 11.66
CA GLN A 46 -5.06 1.54 10.90
C GLN A 46 -4.86 2.80 11.74
N LYS A 47 -5.94 3.30 12.36
CA LYS A 47 -5.92 4.48 13.22
C LYS A 47 -5.03 4.26 14.44
N GLN A 48 -5.19 3.14 15.15
CA GLN A 48 -4.38 2.81 16.33
C GLN A 48 -2.89 2.77 15.97
N ARG A 49 -2.51 2.07 14.90
CA ARG A 49 -1.11 1.96 14.45
C ARG A 49 -0.55 3.31 14.02
N LEU A 50 -1.36 4.16 13.37
CA LEU A 50 -0.94 5.49 12.95
C LEU A 50 -0.68 6.41 14.15
N ILE A 51 -1.54 6.40 15.15
CA ILE A 51 -1.37 7.13 16.41
C ILE A 51 -0.08 6.68 17.12
N GLN A 52 0.09 5.36 17.30
CA GLN A 52 1.25 4.79 18.00
C GLN A 52 2.56 5.11 17.30
N ARG A 53 2.61 5.01 15.96
CA ARG A 53 3.82 5.24 15.18
C ARG A 53 4.19 6.72 15.06
N ASN A 54 3.20 7.60 14.92
CA ASN A 54 3.42 9.00 14.56
C ASN A 54 3.09 9.98 15.70
N ASN A 55 2.74 9.49 16.89
CA ASN A 55 2.36 10.30 18.06
C ASN A 55 1.27 11.35 17.75
N LEU A 56 0.22 10.91 17.06
CA LEU A 56 -0.89 11.76 16.61
C LEU A 56 -2.07 11.73 17.57
N THR A 57 -2.90 12.78 17.56
CA THR A 57 -4.23 12.71 18.19
C THR A 57 -5.19 11.85 17.36
N ASN A 58 -6.33 11.50 17.96
CA ASN A 58 -7.39 10.76 17.28
C ASN A 58 -7.91 11.50 16.04
N GLU A 59 -8.04 12.83 16.13
CA GLU A 59 -8.54 13.71 15.07
C GLU A 59 -7.54 13.82 13.94
N GLN A 60 -6.24 13.97 14.27
CA GLN A 60 -5.16 14.01 13.27
C GLN A 60 -5.06 12.69 12.51
N ALA A 61 -5.17 11.55 13.21
CA ALA A 61 -5.15 10.25 12.58
C ALA A 61 -6.35 10.04 11.65
N ALA A 62 -7.56 10.39 12.10
CA ALA A 62 -8.77 10.31 11.29
C ALA A 62 -8.70 11.23 10.06
N ALA A 63 -8.28 12.49 10.23
CA ALA A 63 -8.11 13.43 9.13
C ALA A 63 -7.13 12.91 8.07
N ARG A 64 -6.04 12.25 8.49
CA ARG A 64 -5.05 11.67 7.58
C ARG A 64 -5.54 10.41 6.85
N ILE A 65 -6.43 9.63 7.46
CA ILE A 65 -7.08 8.49 6.80
C ILE A 65 -8.08 9.02 5.77
N HIS A 66 -8.93 9.98 6.16
CA HIS A 66 -9.97 10.55 5.29
C HIS A 66 -9.44 11.48 4.20
N SER A 67 -8.20 11.97 4.29
CA SER A 67 -7.58 12.76 3.22
C SER A 67 -7.14 11.92 2.01
N GLN A 68 -7.21 10.59 2.14
CA GLN A 68 -6.87 9.64 1.08
C GLN A 68 -8.13 8.99 0.55
N LEU A 69 -7.98 8.33 -0.59
CA LEU A 69 -9.07 7.55 -1.16
C LEU A 69 -9.45 6.39 -0.22
N PRO A 70 -10.75 6.05 -0.09
CA PRO A 70 -11.18 4.98 0.80
C PRO A 70 -10.47 3.66 0.52
N LEU A 71 -10.11 2.93 1.58
CA LEU A 71 -9.42 1.64 1.47
C LEU A 71 -10.23 0.64 0.62
N SER A 72 -11.56 0.66 0.73
CA SER A 72 -12.47 -0.15 -0.09
C SER A 72 -12.31 0.10 -1.59
N GLU A 73 -12.11 1.35 -2.00
CA GLU A 73 -11.86 1.71 -3.39
C GLU A 73 -10.46 1.30 -3.85
N LYS A 74 -9.46 1.32 -2.96
CA LYS A 74 -8.13 0.77 -3.25
C LYS A 74 -8.21 -0.75 -3.46
N ILE A 75 -8.91 -1.45 -2.57
CA ILE A 75 -9.17 -2.89 -2.64
C ILE A 75 -9.87 -3.27 -3.96
N ALA A 76 -10.90 -2.54 -4.37
CA ALA A 76 -11.66 -2.82 -5.59
C ALA A 76 -10.84 -2.71 -6.89
N ARG A 77 -9.67 -2.06 -6.85
CA ARG A 77 -8.78 -1.84 -7.99
C ARG A 77 -7.42 -2.52 -7.83
N ALA A 78 -7.27 -3.39 -6.83
CA ALA A 78 -6.05 -4.14 -6.60
C ALA A 78 -6.09 -5.48 -7.34
N ASP A 79 -4.94 -5.93 -7.84
CA ASP A 79 -4.77 -7.29 -8.36
C ASP A 79 -4.70 -8.29 -7.19
N PHE A 80 -4.02 -7.88 -6.11
CA PHE A 80 -3.92 -8.67 -4.88
C PHE A 80 -4.19 -7.83 -3.63
N VAL A 81 -4.91 -8.42 -2.69
CA VAL A 81 -5.20 -7.82 -1.38
C VAL A 81 -4.54 -8.67 -0.31
N LEU A 82 -3.69 -8.05 0.50
CA LEU A 82 -3.00 -8.69 1.62
C LEU A 82 -3.58 -8.19 2.94
N ASP A 83 -4.13 -9.10 3.74
CA ASP A 83 -4.69 -8.77 5.04
C ASP A 83 -3.60 -8.70 6.12
N ASN A 84 -3.42 -7.50 6.69
CA ASN A 84 -2.51 -7.19 7.78
C ASN A 84 -3.25 -6.95 9.11
N SER A 85 -4.45 -7.51 9.26
CA SER A 85 -5.22 -7.48 10.51
C SER A 85 -4.78 -8.53 11.56
N SER A 86 -3.99 -9.53 11.17
CA SER A 86 -3.53 -10.63 12.05
C SER A 86 -2.03 -10.48 12.40
N THR A 87 -1.28 -11.57 12.37
CA THR A 87 0.16 -11.64 12.68
C THR A 87 1.03 -11.32 11.44
N LEU A 88 2.27 -10.90 11.69
CA LEU A 88 3.27 -10.73 10.63
C LEU A 88 3.48 -12.04 9.85
N GLU A 89 3.49 -13.18 10.54
CA GLU A 89 3.64 -14.49 9.91
C GLU A 89 2.49 -14.78 8.93
N SER A 90 1.25 -14.46 9.31
CA SER A 90 0.09 -14.61 8.40
C SER A 90 0.20 -13.71 7.17
N LEU A 91 0.73 -12.49 7.32
CA LEU A 91 0.98 -11.60 6.19
C LEU A 91 2.09 -12.14 5.28
N LEU A 92 3.18 -12.65 5.85
CA LEU A 92 4.29 -13.23 5.08
C LEU A 92 3.83 -14.47 4.30
N GLN A 93 3.01 -15.33 4.88
CA GLN A 93 2.41 -16.48 4.17
C GLN A 93 1.52 -16.05 2.99
N GLN A 94 0.80 -14.94 3.11
CA GLN A 94 0.03 -14.39 1.99
C GLN A 94 0.96 -13.88 0.88
N ILE A 95 2.04 -13.17 1.24
CA ILE A 95 3.06 -12.71 0.29
C ILE A 95 3.68 -13.91 -0.45
N ASP A 96 4.10 -14.94 0.28
CA ASP A 96 4.68 -16.16 -0.30
C ASP A 96 3.71 -16.89 -1.23
N LYS A 97 2.40 -16.79 -0.98
CA LYS A 97 1.38 -17.38 -1.86
C LYS A 97 1.24 -16.61 -3.17
N VAL A 98 1.33 -15.28 -3.11
CA VAL A 98 1.19 -14.42 -4.31
C VAL A 98 2.49 -14.35 -5.11
N MET A 99 3.66 -14.33 -4.46
CA MET A 99 4.97 -14.27 -5.13
C MET A 99 5.41 -15.58 -5.81
N LYS A 100 4.64 -16.67 -5.71
CA LYS A 100 4.92 -17.91 -6.45
C LYS A 100 4.61 -17.73 -7.93
N ILE A 101 5.57 -17.09 -8.61
CA ILE A 101 5.77 -17.07 -10.06
C ILE A 101 6.68 -18.25 -10.42
#